data_AF-A0AA44WU26-F1
#
_entry.id   AF-A0AA44WU26-F1
#
_cell.length_a   1.000
_cell.length_b   1.000
_cell.length_c   1.000
_cell.angle_alpha   90.00
_cell.angle_beta   90.00
_cell.angle_gamma   90.00
#
_symmetry.space_group_name_H-M   'P 1'
#
loop_
_entity.id
_entity.type
_entity.pdbx_description
1 polymer ?
#
loop_
_entity_poly.entity_id
_entity_poly.type
_entity_poly.pdbx_seq_one_letter_code
_entity_poly.pdbx_strand_id
1 'polypeptide(L)'
;MGQAECLQLVHTNATFVYEKTAAEKLIQILELIPLAVTQAVAYINRRAPRVSIQSYIQNFRKNEAWQGNLLSKDSGDVRRLDSASNSIVVTWQITFEQIRQESPSSAELLSLMSFFHSQNILEELLQGYLGLSPRSKHDLSQREWSSQDNQLPDQPEANSDVQLQRDLDALMGYSLIAPTTTKGLYDMHALVQFCTQEWLAKFDEPERWRKQFIRLAAINFPDGELGTWERCQALLPHFQKLVDREAPDSESSIDRARLMHNMAWYML
;
A
#
# COMPACT_ATOMS: atom_id res chain seq x y z
N MET A 1 5.55 -9.26 -22.81
CA MET A 1 5.65 -7.89 -23.36
C MET A 1 6.93 -7.81 -24.19
N GLY A 2 6.91 -7.11 -25.33
CA GLY A 2 8.10 -6.93 -26.17
C GLY A 2 9.00 -5.77 -25.72
N GLN A 3 10.26 -5.76 -26.16
CA GLN A 3 11.22 -4.70 -25.84
C GLN A 3 10.74 -3.30 -26.26
N ALA A 4 10.05 -3.20 -27.40
CA ALA A 4 9.52 -1.94 -27.92
C ALA A 4 8.45 -1.32 -27.00
N GLU A 5 7.56 -2.16 -26.46
CA GLU A 5 6.50 -1.72 -25.54
C GLU A 5 7.10 -1.21 -24.22
N CYS A 6 8.10 -1.91 -23.68
CA CYS A 6 8.82 -1.46 -22.47
C CYS A 6 9.59 -0.15 -22.69
N LEU A 7 10.23 0.03 -23.85
CA LEU A 7 10.85 1.32 -24.20
C LEU A 7 9.81 2.42 -24.29
N GLN A 8 8.65 2.15 -24.89
CA GLN A 8 7.55 3.10 -24.97
C GLN A 8 7.05 3.51 -23.57
N LEU A 9 6.99 2.59 -22.61
CA LEU A 9 6.69 2.93 -21.21
C LEU A 9 7.72 3.88 -20.61
N VAL A 10 9.02 3.65 -20.84
CA VAL A 10 10.06 4.58 -20.39
C VAL A 10 9.88 5.95 -21.03
N HIS A 11 9.69 6.00 -22.35
CA HIS A 11 9.49 7.24 -23.10
C HIS A 11 8.24 8.03 -22.67
N THR A 12 7.15 7.34 -22.36
CA THR A 12 5.88 7.97 -21.98
C THR A 12 5.95 8.54 -20.57
N ASN A 13 6.62 7.82 -19.66
CA ASN A 13 6.58 8.14 -18.23
C ASN A 13 7.78 8.99 -17.78
N ALA A 14 8.90 9.02 -18.51
CA ALA A 14 10.09 9.75 -18.08
C ALA A 14 9.96 11.27 -18.29
N THR A 15 10.15 12.03 -17.23
CA THR A 15 10.21 13.51 -17.26
C THR A 15 11.66 14.03 -17.18
N PHE A 16 12.64 13.13 -17.21
CA PHE A 16 14.08 13.43 -17.16
C PHE A 16 14.76 13.10 -18.49
N VAL A 17 15.95 13.67 -18.71
CA VAL A 17 16.78 13.38 -19.88
C VAL A 17 17.55 12.08 -19.68
N TYR A 18 17.57 11.23 -20.70
CA TYR A 18 18.33 9.98 -20.68
C TYR A 18 18.81 9.58 -22.08
N GLU A 19 19.84 8.74 -22.11
CA GLU A 19 20.32 8.10 -23.33
C GLU A 19 19.49 6.85 -23.65
N LYS A 20 19.17 6.64 -24.93
CA LYS A 20 18.42 5.46 -25.38
C LYS A 20 19.08 4.14 -24.93
N THR A 21 20.40 4.06 -25.00
CA THR A 21 21.19 2.89 -24.57
C THR A 21 21.07 2.62 -23.07
N ALA A 22 20.88 3.66 -22.25
CA ALA A 22 20.63 3.51 -20.82
C ALA A 22 19.23 2.97 -20.55
N ALA A 23 18.21 3.46 -21.28
CA ALA A 23 16.85 2.93 -21.20
C ALA A 23 16.77 1.46 -21.62
N GLU A 24 17.49 1.06 -22.68
CA GLU A 24 17.58 -0.35 -23.11
C GLU A 24 18.18 -1.24 -22.02
N LYS A 25 19.24 -0.79 -21.35
CA LYS A 25 19.84 -1.51 -20.21
C LYS A 25 18.87 -1.61 -19.02
N LEU A 26 18.10 -0.56 -18.76
CA LEU A 26 17.11 -0.53 -17.68
C LEU A 26 16.02 -1.57 -17.89
N ILE A 27 15.41 -1.62 -19.08
CA ILE A 27 14.33 -2.59 -19.33
C ILE A 27 14.84 -4.03 -19.38
N GLN A 28 16.11 -4.24 -19.76
CA GLN A 28 16.75 -5.56 -19.73
C GLN A 28 16.96 -6.05 -18.30
N ILE A 29 17.49 -5.19 -17.41
CA ILE A 29 17.69 -5.59 -16.00
C ILE A 29 16.38 -5.79 -15.26
N LEU A 30 15.31 -5.13 -15.70
CA LEU A 30 13.96 -5.28 -15.17
C LEU A 30 13.16 -6.39 -15.88
N GLU A 31 13.83 -7.25 -16.64
CA GLU A 31 13.27 -8.46 -17.28
C GLU A 31 12.03 -8.17 -18.16
N LEU A 32 11.95 -6.97 -18.75
CA LEU A 32 10.82 -6.51 -19.55
C LEU A 32 9.47 -6.55 -18.82
N ILE A 33 9.50 -6.35 -17.50
CA ILE A 33 8.30 -6.33 -16.66
C ILE A 33 7.70 -4.92 -16.61
N PRO A 34 6.48 -4.70 -17.11
CA PRO A 34 5.90 -3.37 -17.29
C PRO A 34 5.78 -2.58 -15.97
N LEU A 35 5.38 -3.27 -14.90
CA LEU A 35 5.20 -2.67 -13.58
C LEU A 35 6.55 -2.22 -13.00
N ALA A 36 7.57 -3.10 -13.05
CA ALA A 36 8.91 -2.77 -12.56
C ALA A 36 9.51 -1.60 -13.34
N VAL A 37 9.33 -1.58 -14.67
CA VAL A 37 9.75 -0.45 -15.51
C VAL A 37 9.05 0.84 -15.12
N THR A 38 7.73 0.81 -14.94
CA THR A 38 6.94 1.99 -14.56
C THR A 38 7.37 2.53 -13.20
N GLN A 39 7.54 1.66 -12.20
CA GLN A 39 8.00 2.03 -10.86
C GLN A 39 9.44 2.56 -10.85
N ALA A 40 10.34 1.94 -11.62
CA ALA A 40 11.72 2.42 -11.74
C ALA A 40 11.78 3.81 -12.37
N VAL A 41 11.01 4.06 -13.43
CA VAL A 41 10.94 5.38 -14.08
C VAL A 41 10.31 6.41 -13.15
N ALA A 42 9.23 6.06 -12.44
CA ALA A 42 8.60 6.92 -11.44
C ALA A 42 9.56 7.30 -10.30
N TYR A 43 10.33 6.33 -9.81
CA TYR A 43 11.40 6.56 -8.83
C TYR A 43 12.44 7.56 -9.34
N ILE A 44 12.92 7.38 -10.58
CA ILE A 44 13.93 8.26 -11.17
C ILE A 44 13.35 9.67 -11.39
N ASN A 45 12.10 9.80 -11.86
CA ASN A 45 11.41 11.09 -12.01
C ASN A 45 11.43 11.91 -10.72
N ARG A 46 11.02 11.31 -9.61
CA ARG A 46 10.99 11.99 -8.31
C ARG A 46 12.36 12.38 -7.79
N ARG A 47 13.39 11.65 -8.19
CA ARG A 47 14.76 11.82 -7.71
C ARG A 47 15.65 12.59 -8.69
N ALA A 48 15.16 12.93 -9.87
CA ALA A 48 15.88 13.72 -10.85
C ALA A 48 16.12 15.16 -10.32
N PRO A 49 17.27 15.79 -10.64
CA PRO A 49 18.38 15.27 -11.43
C PRO A 49 19.41 14.47 -10.61
N ARG A 50 19.17 14.22 -9.32
CA ARG A 50 20.14 13.58 -8.42
C ARG A 50 20.35 12.09 -8.71
N VAL A 51 19.36 11.43 -9.32
CA VAL A 51 19.44 10.03 -9.74
C VAL A 51 19.26 9.95 -11.25
N SER A 52 20.14 9.21 -11.91
CA SER A 52 20.06 8.85 -13.33
C SER A 52 19.69 7.38 -13.49
N ILE A 53 19.32 6.97 -14.71
CA ILE A 53 19.11 5.54 -15.04
C ILE A 53 20.32 4.70 -14.63
N GLN A 54 21.53 5.17 -14.92
CA GLN A 54 22.75 4.43 -14.60
C GLN A 54 22.95 4.25 -13.08
N SER A 55 22.68 5.31 -12.30
CA SER A 55 22.74 5.25 -10.84
C SER A 55 21.67 4.31 -10.27
N TYR A 56 20.46 4.33 -10.84
CA TYR A 56 19.41 3.40 -10.47
C TYR A 56 19.79 1.94 -10.74
N ILE A 57 20.32 1.63 -11.94
CA ILE A 57 20.77 0.27 -12.29
C ILE A 57 21.84 -0.23 -11.31
N GLN A 58 22.78 0.64 -10.90
CA GLN A 58 23.77 0.29 -9.88
C GLN A 58 23.14 0.00 -8.53
N ASN A 59 22.14 0.79 -8.12
CA ASN A 59 21.39 0.55 -6.89
C ASN A 59 20.60 -0.77 -6.95
N PHE A 60 19.97 -1.05 -8.09
CA PHE A 60 19.25 -2.29 -8.35
C PHE A 60 20.14 -3.51 -8.14
N ARG A 61 21.30 -3.57 -8.81
CA ARG A 61 22.26 -4.69 -8.68
C ARG A 61 22.76 -4.90 -7.26
N LYS A 62 22.91 -3.83 -6.47
CA LYS A 62 23.31 -3.93 -5.06
C LYS A 62 22.23 -4.56 -4.19
N ASN A 63 20.95 -4.28 -4.48
CA ASN A 63 19.81 -4.79 -3.72
C ASN A 63 19.34 -6.16 -4.20
N GLU A 64 19.67 -6.56 -5.43
CA GLU A 64 19.40 -7.90 -5.98
C GLU A 64 19.97 -9.02 -5.09
N ALA A 65 21.17 -8.83 -4.52
CA ALA A 65 21.75 -9.79 -3.57
C ALA A 65 20.94 -9.94 -2.27
N TRP A 66 20.15 -8.93 -1.89
CA TRP A 66 19.33 -8.94 -0.67
C TRP A 66 18.01 -9.70 -0.84
N GLN A 67 17.54 -9.82 -2.09
CA GLN A 67 16.33 -10.54 -2.49
C GLN A 67 16.31 -11.99 -1.98
N GLY A 68 17.48 -12.65 -2.01
CA GLY A 68 17.65 -14.02 -1.53
C GLY A 68 17.23 -14.21 -0.07
N ASN A 69 17.10 -13.14 0.72
CA ASN A 69 16.61 -13.22 2.09
C ASN A 69 15.09 -13.01 2.22
N LEU A 70 14.42 -12.33 1.26
CA LEU A 70 12.97 -12.07 1.33
C LEU A 70 12.17 -13.26 0.78
N LEU A 71 12.68 -13.92 -0.27
CA LEU A 71 11.99 -15.04 -0.94
C LEU A 71 12.34 -16.43 -0.37
N SER A 72 13.28 -16.53 0.59
CA SER A 72 13.85 -17.81 1.03
C SER A 72 13.16 -18.49 2.21
N LYS A 73 12.03 -17.98 2.71
CA LYS A 73 11.37 -18.54 3.89
C LYS A 73 9.89 -18.89 3.65
N ASP A 74 9.66 -20.19 3.42
CA ASP A 74 8.49 -20.96 3.85
C ASP A 74 7.04 -20.51 3.52
N SER A 75 6.81 -19.59 2.60
CA SER A 75 5.45 -19.33 2.10
C SER A 75 5.14 -20.27 0.92
N GLY A 76 4.48 -21.40 1.21
CA GLY A 76 4.16 -22.47 0.25
C GLY A 76 3.40 -22.05 -1.02
N ASP A 77 2.76 -20.88 -1.01
CA ASP A 77 2.11 -20.26 -2.17
C ASP A 77 3.09 -19.55 -3.14
N VAL A 78 4.30 -19.21 -2.67
CA VAL A 78 5.30 -18.42 -3.42
C VAL A 78 5.98 -19.21 -4.53
N ARG A 79 5.99 -20.55 -4.47
CA ARG A 79 6.52 -21.39 -5.57
C ARG A 79 5.74 -21.24 -6.88
N ARG A 80 4.55 -20.60 -6.87
CA ARG A 80 3.75 -20.35 -8.08
C ARG A 80 3.95 -18.96 -8.69
N LEU A 81 4.55 -18.02 -7.97
CA LEU A 81 4.94 -16.70 -8.48
C LEU A 81 6.41 -16.77 -8.90
N ASP A 82 6.60 -17.39 -10.07
CA ASP A 82 7.84 -17.70 -10.78
C ASP A 82 8.87 -16.54 -10.80
N SER A 83 10.09 -16.85 -11.25
CA SER A 83 11.28 -16.00 -11.47
C SER A 83 11.06 -14.55 -11.93
N ALA A 84 9.91 -14.23 -12.55
CA ALA A 84 9.46 -12.85 -12.86
C ALA A 84 9.20 -11.97 -11.61
N SER A 85 9.18 -12.53 -10.40
CA SER A 85 9.02 -11.75 -9.16
C SER A 85 10.26 -10.93 -8.79
N ASN A 86 11.44 -11.25 -9.32
CA ASN A 86 12.70 -10.71 -8.84
C ASN A 86 12.84 -9.21 -9.13
N SER A 87 12.59 -8.82 -10.38
CA SER A 87 12.70 -7.42 -10.79
C SER A 87 11.68 -6.52 -10.07
N ILE A 88 10.46 -7.01 -9.88
CA ILE A 88 9.43 -6.27 -9.13
C ILE A 88 9.82 -6.16 -7.66
N VAL A 89 10.27 -7.24 -7.01
CA VAL A 89 10.65 -7.23 -5.59
C VAL A 89 11.77 -6.23 -5.33
N VAL A 90 12.82 -6.23 -6.15
CA VAL A 90 13.96 -5.31 -5.98
C VAL A 90 13.55 -3.87 -6.27
N THR A 91 12.78 -3.63 -7.34
CA THR A 91 12.25 -2.29 -7.66
C THR A 91 11.33 -1.77 -6.57
N TRP A 92 10.42 -2.62 -6.07
CA TRP A 92 9.54 -2.31 -4.96
C TRP A 92 10.35 -1.99 -3.70
N GLN A 93 11.36 -2.80 -3.35
CA GLN A 93 12.18 -2.57 -2.16
C GLN A 93 12.89 -1.22 -2.21
N ILE A 94 13.53 -0.89 -3.34
CA ILE A 94 14.20 0.41 -3.54
C ILE A 94 13.20 1.56 -3.38
N THR A 95 12.01 1.40 -3.94
CA THR A 95 10.96 2.43 -3.90
C THR A 95 10.36 2.57 -2.51
N PHE A 96 10.08 1.46 -1.83
CA PHE A 96 9.51 1.42 -0.49
C PHE A 96 10.45 2.03 0.54
N GLU A 97 11.74 1.68 0.50
CA GLU A 97 12.74 2.27 1.39
C GLU A 97 12.88 3.79 1.15
N GLN A 98 12.77 4.22 -0.10
CA GLN A 98 12.74 5.64 -0.42
C GLN A 98 11.52 6.36 0.15
N ILE A 99 10.33 5.77 0.04
CA ILE A 99 9.11 6.35 0.63
C ILE A 99 9.22 6.41 2.14
N ARG A 100 9.78 5.40 2.80
CA ARG A 100 10.00 5.44 4.25
C ARG A 100 10.88 6.61 4.69
N GLN A 101 11.85 7.01 3.85
CA GLN A 101 12.73 8.14 4.12
C GLN A 101 12.07 9.49 3.79
N GLU A 102 11.32 9.55 2.70
CA GLU A 102 10.69 10.79 2.20
C GLU A 102 9.39 11.13 2.92
N SER A 103 8.52 10.14 3.11
CA SER A 103 7.20 10.26 3.71
C SER A 103 6.84 8.98 4.48
N PRO A 104 7.23 8.88 5.77
CA PRO A 104 6.92 7.71 6.60
C PRO A 104 5.42 7.38 6.67
N SER A 105 4.55 8.39 6.67
CA SER A 105 3.09 8.21 6.70
C SER A 105 2.57 7.54 5.42
N SER A 106 3.16 7.80 4.26
CA SER A 106 2.80 7.11 3.03
C SER A 106 3.23 5.65 3.06
N ALA A 107 4.37 5.33 3.69
CA ALA A 107 4.77 3.95 3.90
C ALA A 107 3.79 3.22 4.84
N GLU A 108 3.37 3.87 5.93
CA GLU A 108 2.32 3.37 6.82
C GLU A 108 0.99 3.12 6.07
N LEU A 109 0.60 4.03 5.19
CA LEU A 109 -0.57 3.87 4.33
C LEU A 109 -0.44 2.65 3.41
N LEU A 110 0.70 2.48 2.74
CA LEU A 110 0.96 1.33 1.87
C LEU A 110 0.88 0.01 2.66
N SER A 111 1.47 -0.01 3.86
CA SER A 111 1.41 -1.16 4.78
C SER A 111 -0.02 -1.53 5.13
N LEU A 112 -0.87 -0.55 5.45
CA LEU A 112 -2.29 -0.80 5.69
C LEU A 112 -3.03 -1.27 4.43
N MET A 113 -2.85 -0.58 3.30
CA MET A 113 -3.50 -0.92 2.02
C MET A 113 -3.17 -2.36 1.59
N SER A 114 -1.99 -2.87 1.97
CA SER A 114 -1.60 -4.25 1.68
C SER A 114 -2.50 -5.32 2.32
N PHE A 115 -3.40 -5.00 3.25
CA PHE A 115 -4.34 -5.96 3.83
C PHE A 115 -5.71 -5.99 3.12
N PHE A 116 -6.00 -5.02 2.26
CA PHE A 116 -7.23 -4.96 1.48
C PHE A 116 -7.17 -5.89 0.26
N HIS A 117 -8.30 -6.15 -0.39
CA HIS A 117 -8.28 -6.66 -1.75
C HIS A 117 -7.50 -5.71 -2.69
N SER A 118 -6.75 -6.26 -3.65
CA SER A 118 -5.82 -5.52 -4.52
C SER A 118 -6.50 -4.53 -5.47
N GLN A 119 -7.83 -4.57 -5.59
CA GLN A 119 -8.60 -3.72 -6.50
C GLN A 119 -9.75 -3.06 -5.75
N ASN A 120 -10.15 -1.87 -6.20
CA ASN A 120 -11.29 -1.10 -5.71
C ASN A 120 -11.21 -0.74 -4.21
N ILE A 121 -10.03 -0.37 -3.71
CA ILE A 121 -9.86 0.08 -2.32
C ILE A 121 -10.49 1.46 -2.16
N LEU A 122 -11.55 1.55 -1.34
CA LEU A 122 -12.23 2.81 -1.05
C LEU A 122 -11.36 3.74 -0.18
N GLU A 123 -11.20 4.98 -0.63
CA GLU A 123 -10.48 6.05 0.08
C GLU A 123 -11.02 6.29 1.49
N GLU A 124 -12.34 6.23 1.65
CA GLU A 124 -13.05 6.40 2.93
C GLU A 124 -12.57 5.38 3.98
N LEU A 125 -12.25 4.15 3.57
CA LEU A 125 -11.73 3.12 4.49
C LEU A 125 -10.32 3.43 4.99
N LEU A 126 -9.59 4.28 4.26
CA LEU A 126 -8.21 4.60 4.56
C LEU A 126 -8.11 5.70 5.61
N GLN A 127 -9.06 6.65 5.70
CA GLN A 127 -9.01 7.82 6.60
C GLN A 127 -8.56 7.52 8.04
N GLY A 128 -8.95 6.37 8.59
CA GLY A 128 -8.58 5.97 9.95
C GLY A 128 -7.12 5.56 10.16
N TYR A 129 -6.23 5.61 9.15
CA TYR A 129 -4.80 5.29 9.32
C TYR A 129 -3.98 6.37 10.03
N LEU A 130 -4.38 7.65 9.93
CA LEU A 130 -3.59 8.80 10.43
C LEU A 130 -3.60 8.96 11.95
N GLY A 131 -4.67 8.52 12.63
CA GLY A 131 -4.82 8.66 14.08
C GLY A 131 -3.88 7.77 14.93
N LEU A 132 -2.95 7.04 14.30
CA LEU A 132 -2.23 5.91 14.89
C LEU A 132 -0.72 5.94 14.69
N SER A 133 -0.17 7.05 14.20
CA SER A 133 1.27 7.26 14.25
C SER A 133 1.72 7.34 15.72
N PRO A 134 2.78 6.62 16.16
CA PRO A 134 3.25 6.65 17.55
C PRO A 134 3.58 8.06 18.05
N ARG A 135 3.82 9.01 17.13
CA ARG A 135 4.05 10.43 17.43
C ARG A 135 2.82 11.18 17.93
N SER A 136 1.62 10.71 17.61
CA SER A 136 0.35 11.38 17.98
C SER A 136 -0.16 11.02 19.38
N LYS A 137 0.48 10.07 20.07
CA LYS A 137 0.13 9.74 21.47
C LYS A 137 0.38 10.89 22.44
N HIS A 138 1.19 11.88 22.09
CA HIS A 138 1.45 13.02 22.95
C HIS A 138 0.30 14.05 22.96
N ASP A 139 -0.69 13.90 22.06
CA ASP A 139 -1.78 14.87 21.92
C ASP A 139 -3.14 14.33 22.43
N LEU A 140 -3.28 13.00 22.54
CA LEU A 140 -4.51 12.37 23.04
C LEU A 140 -4.58 12.25 24.56
N SER A 141 -3.46 12.46 25.28
CA SER A 141 -3.41 12.36 26.76
C SER A 141 -3.79 13.65 27.49
N GLN A 142 -4.07 14.76 26.79
CA GLN A 142 -4.50 16.03 27.43
C GLN A 142 -6.00 16.35 27.30
N ARG A 143 -6.82 15.44 26.76
CA ARG A 143 -8.27 15.66 26.66
C ARG A 143 -9.09 15.16 27.85
N GLU A 144 -8.44 14.65 28.89
CA GLU A 144 -9.12 14.36 30.16
C GLU A 144 -8.83 15.48 31.17
N TRP A 145 -9.85 16.32 31.33
CA TRP A 145 -10.06 17.27 32.43
C TRP A 145 -9.38 18.64 32.33
N SER A 146 -10.03 19.57 31.62
CA SER A 146 -10.14 20.98 32.07
C SER A 146 -11.39 21.62 31.48
N SER A 147 -12.28 22.01 32.37
CA SER A 147 -13.52 22.75 32.10
C SER A 147 -13.20 24.23 31.84
N GLN A 148 -13.93 24.87 30.92
CA GLN A 148 -13.95 26.32 30.59
C GLN A 148 -12.63 26.84 29.97
N ASP A 149 -12.57 27.48 28.79
CA ASP A 149 -13.40 28.56 28.26
C ASP A 149 -13.20 28.72 26.73
N ASN A 150 -14.17 29.38 26.08
CA ASN A 150 -14.20 29.85 24.68
C ASN A 150 -12.88 29.81 23.87
N GLN A 151 -12.75 28.78 23.02
CA GLN A 151 -11.98 28.84 21.79
C GLN A 151 -12.71 28.06 20.70
N LEU A 152 -12.88 28.71 19.55
CA LEU A 152 -13.44 28.12 18.33
C LEU A 152 -12.77 26.76 18.06
N PRO A 153 -13.51 25.73 17.63
CA PRO A 153 -12.88 24.46 17.29
C PRO A 153 -11.98 24.66 16.06
N ASP A 154 -10.66 24.75 16.29
CA ASP A 154 -9.67 24.52 15.24
C ASP A 154 -9.98 23.17 14.61
N GLN A 155 -10.17 23.13 13.29
CA GLN A 155 -10.72 22.02 12.52
C GLN A 155 -9.67 20.89 12.34
N PRO A 156 -9.73 19.76 13.08
CA PRO A 156 -8.81 18.65 12.85
C PRO A 156 -9.13 17.86 11.57
N GLU A 157 -10.39 17.83 11.12
CA GLU A 157 -10.84 17.02 9.97
C GLU A 157 -10.24 17.49 8.64
N ALA A 158 -10.11 18.81 8.45
CA ALA A 158 -9.49 19.38 7.26
C ALA A 158 -8.00 19.00 7.13
N ASN A 159 -7.31 18.71 8.23
CA ASN A 159 -5.89 18.37 8.21
C ASN A 159 -5.65 16.87 7.92
N SER A 160 -6.55 15.98 8.37
CA SER A 160 -6.45 14.54 8.08
C SER A 160 -6.71 14.23 6.61
N ASP A 161 -7.70 14.86 5.99
CA ASP A 161 -7.99 14.65 4.57
C ASP A 161 -6.85 15.17 3.68
N VAL A 162 -6.26 16.32 4.04
CA VAL A 162 -5.09 16.86 3.33
C VAL A 162 -3.87 15.93 3.47
N GLN A 163 -3.68 15.31 4.62
CA GLN A 163 -2.56 14.38 4.82
C GLN A 163 -2.79 13.05 4.09
N LEU A 164 -4.02 12.51 4.10
CA LEU A 164 -4.37 11.32 3.31
C LEU A 164 -4.12 11.56 1.81
N GLN A 165 -4.57 12.71 1.30
CA GLN A 165 -4.35 13.07 -0.10
C GLN A 165 -2.85 13.13 -0.43
N ARG A 166 -2.03 13.74 0.43
CA ARG A 166 -0.57 13.80 0.23
C ARG A 166 0.07 12.43 0.20
N ASP A 167 -0.38 11.52 1.07
CA ASP A 167 0.15 10.17 1.13
C ASP A 167 -0.27 9.34 -0.10
N LEU A 168 -1.52 9.48 -0.55
CA LEU A 168 -1.98 8.87 -1.81
C LEU A 168 -1.21 9.42 -3.01
N ASP A 169 -0.98 10.73 -3.07
CA ASP A 169 -0.17 11.38 -4.13
C ASP A 169 1.29 10.91 -4.11
N ALA A 170 1.84 10.64 -2.91
CA ALA A 170 3.15 10.02 -2.76
C ALA A 170 3.15 8.58 -3.30
N LEU A 171 2.17 7.75 -2.95
CA LEU A 171 2.11 6.37 -3.46
C LEU A 171 1.86 6.30 -4.97
N MET A 172 0.99 7.16 -5.51
CA MET A 172 0.71 7.26 -6.95
C MET A 172 1.92 7.76 -7.75
N GLY A 173 2.62 8.79 -7.25
CA GLY A 173 3.79 9.31 -7.95
C GLY A 173 4.98 8.35 -7.98
N TYR A 174 4.95 7.27 -7.18
CA TYR A 174 5.90 6.14 -7.26
C TYR A 174 5.30 4.93 -8.00
N SER A 175 4.08 5.03 -8.51
CA SER A 175 3.37 3.96 -9.22
C SER A 175 3.21 2.68 -8.39
N LEU A 176 3.02 2.83 -7.07
CA LEU A 176 2.70 1.71 -6.17
C LEU A 176 1.20 1.44 -6.09
N ILE A 177 0.39 2.48 -6.30
CA ILE A 177 -1.06 2.41 -6.42
C ILE A 177 -1.50 3.20 -7.67
N ALA A 178 -2.70 2.91 -8.16
CA ALA A 178 -3.31 3.62 -9.28
C ALA A 178 -4.74 4.02 -8.94
N PRO A 179 -5.22 5.20 -9.36
CA PRO A 179 -6.64 5.53 -9.27
C PRO A 179 -7.43 4.67 -10.27
N THR A 180 -8.64 4.27 -9.91
CA THR A 180 -9.56 3.62 -10.84
C THR A 180 -10.34 4.66 -11.65
N THR A 181 -11.22 4.20 -12.56
CA THR A 181 -12.17 5.08 -13.26
C THR A 181 -13.20 5.73 -12.34
N THR A 182 -13.46 5.13 -11.18
CA THR A 182 -14.39 5.63 -10.17
C THR A 182 -13.62 6.48 -9.17
N LYS A 183 -14.13 7.69 -8.91
CA LYS A 183 -13.53 8.60 -7.93
C LYS A 183 -13.52 7.96 -6.53
N GLY A 184 -12.40 8.09 -5.82
CA GLY A 184 -12.24 7.58 -4.46
C GLY A 184 -11.99 6.07 -4.37
N LEU A 185 -11.67 5.41 -5.48
CA LEU A 185 -11.25 4.02 -5.53
C LEU A 185 -9.81 3.92 -6.07
N TYR A 186 -8.99 3.11 -5.41
CA TYR A 186 -7.60 2.84 -5.78
C TYR A 186 -7.33 1.35 -5.94
N ASP A 187 -6.44 1.04 -6.88
CA ASP A 187 -5.90 -0.29 -7.09
C ASP A 187 -4.47 -0.36 -6.59
N MET A 188 -4.12 -1.48 -5.96
CA MET A 188 -2.75 -1.85 -5.61
C MET A 188 -2.39 -3.13 -6.35
N HIS A 189 -1.29 -3.13 -7.09
CA HIS A 189 -0.89 -4.33 -7.82
C HIS A 189 -0.63 -5.49 -6.83
N ALA A 190 -1.13 -6.70 -7.12
CA ALA A 190 -1.06 -7.84 -6.21
C ALA A 190 0.39 -8.19 -5.77
N LEU A 191 1.37 -8.00 -6.65
CA LEU A 191 2.79 -8.14 -6.30
C LEU A 191 3.31 -7.04 -5.36
N VAL A 192 2.85 -5.78 -5.49
CA VAL A 192 3.21 -4.71 -4.54
C VAL A 192 2.65 -5.04 -3.16
N GLN A 193 1.41 -5.51 -3.11
CA GLN A 193 0.76 -5.98 -1.89
C GLN A 193 1.56 -7.13 -1.25
N PHE A 194 1.88 -8.16 -2.03
CA PHE A 194 2.67 -9.29 -1.58
C PHE A 194 4.04 -8.86 -1.02
N CYS A 195 4.81 -8.08 -1.78
CA CYS A 195 6.12 -7.60 -1.31
C CYS A 195 6.01 -6.80 0.00
N THR A 196 4.96 -6.00 0.14
CA THR A 196 4.70 -5.23 1.36
C THR A 196 4.42 -6.14 2.55
N GLN A 197 3.56 -7.15 2.38
CA GLN A 197 3.25 -8.12 3.45
C GLN A 197 4.47 -8.96 3.86
N GLU A 198 5.26 -9.45 2.91
CA GLU A 198 6.48 -10.20 3.20
C GLU A 198 7.52 -9.35 3.93
N TRP A 199 7.65 -8.08 3.54
CA TRP A 199 8.52 -7.14 4.24
C TRP A 199 8.04 -6.89 5.68
N LEU A 200 6.73 -6.67 5.86
CA LEU A 200 6.14 -6.48 7.19
C LEU A 200 6.40 -7.70 8.08
N ALA A 201 6.17 -8.91 7.57
CA ALA A 201 6.40 -10.15 8.32
C ALA A 201 7.86 -10.33 8.78
N LYS A 202 8.81 -9.74 8.07
CA LYS A 202 10.24 -9.93 8.33
C LYS A 202 10.89 -8.78 9.11
N PHE A 203 10.44 -7.54 8.90
CA PHE A 203 11.11 -6.33 9.37
C PHE A 203 10.25 -5.42 10.24
N ASP A 204 8.95 -5.69 10.36
CA ASP A 204 8.00 -4.87 11.10
C ASP A 204 7.00 -5.77 11.86
N GLU A 205 5.92 -5.16 12.36
CA GLU A 205 4.83 -5.85 13.04
C GLU A 205 3.60 -5.97 12.12
N PRO A 206 3.43 -7.07 11.35
CA PRO A 206 2.27 -7.24 10.47
C PRO A 206 0.95 -7.26 11.27
N GLU A 207 1.02 -7.69 12.52
CA GLU A 207 -0.12 -7.76 13.44
C GLU A 207 -0.72 -6.38 13.76
N ARG A 208 0.11 -5.33 13.81
CA ARG A 208 -0.37 -3.95 13.99
C ARG A 208 -1.31 -3.56 12.86
N TRP A 209 -0.87 -3.79 11.63
CA TRP A 209 -1.61 -3.44 10.42
C TRP A 209 -2.85 -4.33 10.22
N ARG A 210 -2.74 -5.63 10.53
CA ARG A 210 -3.87 -6.56 10.50
C ARG A 210 -4.97 -6.17 11.49
N LYS A 211 -4.62 -5.86 12.74
CA LYS A 211 -5.59 -5.39 13.75
C LYS A 211 -6.28 -4.10 13.30
N GLN A 212 -5.52 -3.19 12.70
CA GLN A 212 -6.08 -1.94 12.20
C GLN A 212 -7.04 -2.15 11.03
N PHE A 213 -6.67 -3.02 10.09
CA PHE A 213 -7.53 -3.44 9.00
C PHE A 213 -8.86 -4.04 9.51
N ILE A 214 -8.81 -4.94 10.50
CA ILE A 214 -10.01 -5.52 11.13
C ILE A 214 -10.89 -4.44 11.76
N ARG A 215 -10.28 -3.50 12.48
CA ARG A 215 -11.01 -2.41 13.13
C ARG A 215 -11.72 -1.52 12.10
N LEU A 216 -11.02 -1.15 11.03
CA LEU A 216 -11.60 -0.34 9.94
C LEU A 216 -12.73 -1.10 9.24
N ALA A 217 -12.56 -2.40 9.03
CA ALA A 217 -13.61 -3.26 8.50
C ALA A 217 -14.86 -3.24 9.39
N ALA A 218 -14.69 -3.44 10.70
CA ALA A 218 -15.79 -3.50 11.66
C ALA A 218 -16.56 -2.18 11.81
N ILE A 219 -15.87 -1.04 11.65
CA ILE A 219 -16.47 0.30 11.72
C ILE A 219 -17.24 0.62 10.43
N ASN A 220 -16.70 0.23 9.27
CA ASN A 220 -17.22 0.66 7.97
C ASN A 220 -18.15 -0.36 7.29
N PHE A 221 -18.11 -1.63 7.69
CA PHE A 221 -18.97 -2.66 7.12
C PHE A 221 -20.39 -2.50 7.69
N PRO A 222 -21.40 -2.20 6.83
CA PRO A 222 -22.76 -1.99 7.28
C PRO A 222 -23.34 -3.24 7.95
N ASP A 223 -24.35 -3.06 8.79
CA ASP A 223 -25.11 -4.13 9.46
C ASP A 223 -25.97 -4.99 8.50
N GLY A 224 -26.12 -4.55 7.24
CA GLY A 224 -26.88 -5.28 6.23
C GLY A 224 -28.35 -4.90 6.16
N GLU A 225 -28.75 -3.75 6.74
CA GLU A 225 -30.09 -3.20 6.59
C GLU A 225 -30.46 -2.86 5.12
N LEU A 226 -31.77 -2.78 4.85
CA LEU A 226 -32.30 -2.43 3.52
C LEU A 226 -31.78 -1.04 3.09
N GLY A 227 -30.91 -1.03 2.09
CA GLY A 227 -30.27 0.19 1.56
C GLY A 227 -28.74 0.18 1.64
N THR A 228 -28.14 -0.73 2.43
CA THR A 228 -26.67 -0.84 2.53
C THR A 228 -26.08 -1.95 1.66
N TRP A 229 -26.92 -2.68 0.90
CA TRP A 229 -26.53 -3.84 0.09
C TRP A 229 -25.38 -3.55 -0.88
N GLU A 230 -25.48 -2.46 -1.65
CA GLU A 230 -24.44 -2.08 -2.62
C GLU A 230 -23.09 -1.84 -1.93
N ARG A 231 -23.12 -1.24 -0.74
CA ARG A 231 -21.92 -0.99 0.07
C ARG A 231 -21.36 -2.29 0.65
N CYS A 232 -22.21 -3.18 1.15
CA CYS A 232 -21.80 -4.52 1.59
C CYS A 232 -21.14 -5.29 0.44
N GLN A 233 -21.73 -5.29 -0.76
CA GLN A 233 -21.19 -5.94 -1.95
C GLN A 233 -19.83 -5.37 -2.36
N ALA A 234 -19.66 -4.06 -2.31
CA ALA A 234 -18.38 -3.41 -2.63
C ALA A 234 -17.28 -3.75 -1.60
N LEU A 235 -17.64 -3.88 -0.33
CA LEU A 235 -16.69 -4.13 0.76
C LEU A 235 -16.35 -5.62 0.96
N LEU A 236 -17.25 -6.52 0.55
CA LEU A 236 -17.12 -7.96 0.78
C LEU A 236 -15.78 -8.54 0.28
N PRO A 237 -15.29 -8.25 -0.94
CA PRO A 237 -14.04 -8.82 -1.44
C PRO A 237 -12.82 -8.44 -0.60
N HIS A 238 -12.86 -7.28 0.08
CA HIS A 238 -11.77 -6.84 0.94
C HIS A 238 -11.71 -7.68 2.22
N PHE A 239 -12.85 -8.05 2.80
CA PHE A 239 -12.90 -8.68 4.12
C PHE A 239 -13.09 -10.19 4.10
N GLN A 240 -13.42 -10.79 2.95
CA GLN A 240 -13.69 -12.23 2.83
C GLN A 240 -12.51 -13.10 3.29
N LYS A 241 -11.28 -12.75 2.91
CA LYS A 241 -10.05 -13.47 3.35
C LYS A 241 -9.86 -13.47 4.87
N LEU A 242 -10.49 -12.54 5.58
CA LEU A 242 -10.44 -12.46 7.04
C LEU A 242 -11.39 -13.45 7.72
N VAL A 243 -12.48 -13.81 7.03
CA VAL A 243 -13.43 -14.83 7.50
C VAL A 243 -12.85 -16.22 7.29
N ASP A 244 -12.18 -16.45 6.16
CA ASP A 244 -11.65 -17.76 5.78
C ASP A 244 -10.43 -18.23 6.61
N ARG A 245 -9.75 -17.31 7.33
CA ARG A 245 -8.57 -17.64 8.15
C ARG A 245 -8.96 -17.82 9.62
N GLU A 246 -8.84 -19.02 10.18
CA GLU A 246 -8.92 -19.24 11.64
C GLU A 246 -7.85 -18.38 12.34
N ALA A 247 -8.23 -17.55 13.33
CA ALA A 247 -7.23 -16.93 14.21
C ALA A 247 -7.01 -17.83 15.43
N PRO A 248 -5.80 -17.83 16.00
CA PRO A 248 -5.60 -18.37 17.33
C PRO A 248 -6.52 -17.65 18.35
N ASP A 249 -7.10 -18.43 19.25
CA ASP A 249 -8.18 -18.08 20.19
C ASP A 249 -7.95 -16.83 21.08
N SER A 250 -6.74 -16.27 21.11
CA SER A 250 -6.40 -15.06 21.88
C SER A 250 -6.75 -13.75 21.16
N GLU A 251 -7.18 -13.79 19.89
CA GLU A 251 -7.52 -12.62 19.08
C GLU A 251 -8.99 -12.55 18.63
N SER A 252 -9.90 -13.10 19.44
CA SER A 252 -11.33 -12.83 19.30
C SER A 252 -11.63 -11.37 19.68
N SER A 253 -11.19 -10.43 18.85
CA SER A 253 -11.53 -9.02 18.99
C SER A 253 -13.02 -8.84 18.70
N ILE A 254 -13.71 -8.07 19.53
CA ILE A 254 -15.12 -7.68 19.33
C ILE A 254 -15.34 -7.14 17.91
N ASP A 255 -14.36 -6.42 17.35
CA ASP A 255 -14.39 -5.92 15.98
C ASP A 255 -14.55 -7.04 14.95
N ARG A 256 -13.81 -8.14 15.13
CA ARG A 256 -13.87 -9.29 14.23
C ARG A 256 -15.22 -10.01 14.34
N ALA A 257 -15.71 -10.21 15.56
CA ALA A 257 -17.02 -10.82 15.80
C ALA A 257 -18.15 -9.97 15.18
N ARG A 258 -18.09 -8.64 15.34
CA ARG A 258 -19.03 -7.70 14.73
C ARG A 258 -19.01 -7.77 13.21
N LEU A 259 -17.81 -7.75 12.60
CA LEU A 259 -17.66 -7.86 11.16
C LEU A 259 -18.25 -9.17 10.63
N MET A 260 -17.92 -10.30 11.24
CA MET A 260 -18.48 -11.59 10.84
C MET A 260 -20.00 -11.64 10.98
N HIS A 261 -20.55 -11.09 12.06
CA HIS A 261 -22.00 -11.02 12.27
C HIS A 261 -22.68 -10.23 11.14
N ASN A 262 -22.17 -9.05 10.82
CA ASN A 262 -22.73 -8.21 9.76
C ASN A 262 -22.59 -8.86 8.37
N MET A 263 -21.44 -9.48 8.08
CA MET A 263 -21.23 -10.21 6.82
C MET A 263 -22.18 -11.41 6.69
N ALA A 264 -22.39 -12.16 7.78
CA ALA A 264 -23.33 -13.27 7.81
C ALA A 264 -24.78 -12.80 7.61
N TRP A 265 -25.17 -11.67 8.20
CA TRP A 265 -26.49 -11.08 8.04
C TRP A 265 -26.76 -10.67 6.58
N TYR A 266 -25.78 -10.07 5.90
CA TYR A 266 -25.87 -9.76 4.47
C TYR A 266 -25.98 -11.01 3.57
N MET A 267 -25.43 -12.16 3.99
CA MET A 267 -25.46 -13.39 3.18
C MET A 267 -26.75 -14.21 3.36
N LEU A 268 -27.61 -13.85 4.32
CA LEU A 268 -28.91 -14.49 4.61
C LEU A 268 -30.03 -13.90 3.75
#